data_AF-A0A3L7YIU3-F1
#
_entry.id   AF-A0A3L7YIU3-F1
#
_cell.length_a   1.000
_cell.length_b   1.000
_cell.length_c   1.000
_cell.angle_alpha   90.00
_cell.angle_beta   90.00
_cell.angle_gamma   90.00
#
_symmetry.space_group_name_H-M   'P 1'
#
loop_
_entity.id
_entity.type
_entity.pdbx_description
1 polymer ?
#
loop_
_entity_poly.entity_id
_entity_poly.type
_entity_poly.pdbx_seq_one_letter_code
_entity_poly.pdbx_strand_id
1 'polypeptide(L)'
;MSSSEVIHLTDAAFDAAVLKSTVPVLVDFWAPWCGPCRQIAPILDALATKYDGKIIVAKVNVDEQQQYAGQYGIQSIPALLFFKNGKVVDKIVGASPAKMYEQKVEAVLTAA
;
A
#
# COMPACT_ATOMS: atom_id res chain seq x y z
N MET A 1 -16.21 3.26 -14.68
CA MET A 1 -15.14 4.28 -14.65
C MET A 1 -14.17 3.83 -13.57
N SER A 2 -12.92 3.58 -13.93
CA SER A 2 -11.94 2.79 -13.15
C SER A 2 -11.74 3.30 -11.73
N SER A 3 -12.12 2.49 -10.74
CA SER A 3 -11.92 2.73 -9.31
C SER A 3 -10.47 2.49 -8.87
N SER A 4 -9.53 3.19 -9.49
CA SER A 4 -8.22 3.42 -8.90
C SER A 4 -8.22 4.87 -8.42
N GLU A 5 -8.77 5.11 -7.23
CA GLU A 5 -8.56 6.38 -6.54
C GLU A 5 -7.07 6.46 -6.17
N VAL A 6 -6.27 6.93 -7.12
CA VAL A 6 -4.93 7.44 -6.87
C VAL A 6 -5.15 8.70 -6.02
N ILE A 7 -5.19 8.52 -4.70
CA ILE A 7 -5.33 9.62 -3.77
C ILE A 7 -4.07 10.46 -3.92
N HIS A 8 -4.19 11.63 -4.54
CA HIS A 8 -3.13 12.64 -4.52
C HIS A 8 -2.99 13.09 -3.06
N LEU A 9 -1.99 12.54 -2.39
CA LEU A 9 -1.78 12.67 -0.95
C LEU A 9 -1.34 14.10 -0.61
N THR A 10 -2.31 14.94 -0.31
CA THR A 10 -2.12 15.94 0.74
C THR A 10 -2.15 15.23 2.09
N ASP A 11 -1.45 15.74 3.11
CA ASP A 11 -1.42 15.14 4.45
C ASP A 11 -2.82 14.83 4.99
N ALA A 12 -3.79 15.69 4.69
CA ALA A 12 -5.19 15.50 5.07
C ALA A 12 -5.86 14.30 4.37
N ALA A 13 -5.52 14.05 3.11
CA ALA A 13 -6.07 12.93 2.34
C ALA A 13 -5.45 11.59 2.80
N PHE A 14 -4.15 11.58 3.13
CA PHE A 14 -3.51 10.40 3.74
C PHE A 14 -4.14 10.06 5.09
N ASP A 15 -4.30 11.06 5.95
CA ASP A 15 -4.88 10.87 7.28
C ASP A 15 -6.32 10.35 7.21
N ALA A 16 -7.14 10.91 6.31
CA ALA A 16 -8.51 10.48 6.15
C ALA A 16 -8.63 9.06 5.57
N ALA A 17 -7.83 8.74 4.55
CA ALA A 17 -7.95 7.47 3.83
C ALA A 17 -7.15 6.33 4.45
N VAL A 18 -6.08 6.61 5.19
CA VAL A 18 -5.17 5.61 5.77
C VAL A 18 -5.32 5.54 7.28
N LEU A 19 -5.23 6.69 7.98
CA LEU A 19 -5.23 6.69 9.45
C LEU A 19 -6.63 6.53 10.05
N LYS A 20 -7.65 7.13 9.42
CA LYS A 20 -9.05 7.05 9.85
C LYS A 20 -9.82 5.91 9.19
N SER A 21 -9.16 5.08 8.39
CA SER A 21 -9.80 3.93 7.76
C SER A 21 -10.19 2.88 8.81
N THR A 22 -11.42 2.40 8.69
CA THR A 22 -11.94 1.26 9.47
C THR A 22 -11.43 -0.08 8.96
N VAL A 23 -10.97 -0.12 7.71
CA VAL A 23 -10.38 -1.30 7.09
C VAL A 23 -8.86 -1.15 6.98
N PRO A 24 -8.09 -2.25 6.99
CA PRO A 24 -6.66 -2.18 6.74
C PRO A 24 -6.33 -1.55 5.38
N VAL A 25 -5.26 -0.76 5.34
CA VAL A 25 -4.83 -0.04 4.15
C VAL A 25 -3.44 -0.47 3.76
N LEU A 26 -3.29 -0.96 2.54
CA LEU A 26 -2.03 -1.32 1.93
C LEU A 26 -1.52 -0.15 1.12
N VAL A 27 -0.39 0.42 1.53
CA VAL A 27 0.25 1.54 0.84
C VAL A 27 1.45 1.02 0.06
N ASP A 28 1.37 1.05 -1.26
CA ASP A 28 2.44 0.66 -2.19
C ASP A 28 3.28 1.88 -2.60
N PHE A 29 4.53 1.90 -2.15
CA PHE A 29 5.52 2.91 -2.52
C PHE A 29 6.22 2.47 -3.82
N TRP A 30 5.91 3.18 -4.90
CA TRP A 30 6.34 2.84 -6.25
C TRP A 30 7.00 4.04 -6.94
N ALA A 31 7.63 3.79 -8.09
CA ALA A 31 8.13 4.82 -8.99
C ALA A 31 8.02 4.36 -10.46
N PRO A 32 7.88 5.26 -11.44
CA PRO A 32 7.74 4.90 -12.86
C PRO A 32 8.98 4.19 -13.43
N TRP A 33 10.16 4.49 -12.89
CA TRP A 33 11.43 3.88 -13.26
C TRP A 33 11.71 2.54 -12.55
N CYS A 34 10.87 2.16 -11.57
CA CYS A 34 11.03 0.92 -10.84
C CYS A 34 10.49 -0.28 -11.63
N GLY A 35 11.38 -0.99 -12.32
CA GLY A 35 11.06 -2.21 -13.07
C GLY A 35 10.30 -3.27 -12.24
N PRO A 36 10.79 -3.64 -11.04
CA PRO A 36 10.11 -4.61 -10.18
C PRO A 36 8.73 -4.14 -9.68
N CYS A 37 8.53 -2.83 -9.49
CA CYS A 37 7.24 -2.27 -9.09
C CYS A 37 6.15 -2.56 -10.14
N ARG A 38 6.50 -2.47 -11.43
CA ARG A 38 5.56 -2.79 -12.52
C ARG A 38 5.15 -4.26 -12.55
N GLN A 39 6.01 -5.17 -12.07
CA GLN A 39 5.69 -6.59 -12.01
C GLN A 39 4.69 -6.91 -10.89
N ILE A 40 4.76 -6.19 -9.76
CA ILE A 40 3.86 -6.42 -8.63
C ILE A 40 2.53 -5.67 -8.77
N ALA A 41 2.47 -4.59 -9.55
CA ALA A 41 1.25 -3.81 -9.79
C ALA A 41 -0.01 -4.67 -10.11
N PRO A 42 0.01 -5.62 -11.08
CA PRO A 42 -1.15 -6.46 -11.36
C PRO A 42 -1.51 -7.40 -10.21
N ILE A 43 -0.54 -7.79 -9.38
CA ILE A 43 -0.77 -8.61 -8.20
C ILE A 43 -1.53 -7.79 -7.15
N LEU A 44 -1.12 -6.54 -6.91
CA LEU A 44 -1.78 -5.64 -5.99
C LEU A 44 -3.21 -5.29 -6.43
N ASP A 45 -3.41 -5.08 -7.74
CA ASP A 45 -4.74 -4.82 -8.29
C ASP A 45 -5.67 -6.03 -8.13
N ALA A 46 -5.13 -7.25 -8.30
CA ALA A 46 -5.86 -8.48 -8.02
C ALA A 46 -6.22 -8.62 -6.54
N LEU A 47 -5.33 -8.25 -5.61
CA LEU A 47 -5.60 -8.23 -4.18
C LEU A 47 -6.68 -7.20 -3.81
N ALA A 48 -6.58 -5.99 -4.35
CA ALA A 48 -7.58 -4.94 -4.15
C ALA A 48 -8.98 -5.43 -4.57
N THR A 49 -9.05 -6.13 -5.71
CA THR A 49 -10.30 -6.70 -6.21
C THR A 49 -10.79 -7.89 -5.37
N LYS A 50 -9.88 -8.79 -4.97
CA LYS A 50 -10.19 -10.00 -4.20
C LYS A 50 -10.69 -9.67 -2.79
N TYR A 51 -10.12 -8.64 -2.18
CA TYR A 51 -10.44 -8.17 -0.84
C TYR A 51 -11.18 -6.83 -0.89
N ASP A 52 -11.95 -6.58 -1.96
CA ASP A 52 -12.74 -5.36 -2.12
C ASP A 52 -13.68 -5.16 -0.91
N GLY A 53 -13.73 -3.94 -0.40
CA GLY A 53 -14.41 -3.58 0.84
C GLY A 53 -13.81 -4.14 2.14
N LYS A 54 -12.75 -4.96 2.07
CA LYS A 54 -12.01 -5.48 3.25
C LYS A 54 -10.66 -4.82 3.44
N ILE A 55 -10.01 -4.40 2.36
CA ILE A 55 -8.78 -3.60 2.38
C ILE A 55 -8.89 -2.44 1.40
N ILE A 56 -8.08 -1.42 1.62
CA ILE A 56 -7.85 -0.34 0.66
C ILE A 56 -6.43 -0.49 0.14
N VAL A 57 -6.22 -0.40 -1.17
CA VAL A 57 -4.87 -0.36 -1.76
C VAL A 57 -4.60 1.05 -2.26
N ALA A 58 -3.68 1.76 -1.62
CA ALA A 58 -3.21 3.08 -1.98
C ALA A 58 -1.83 2.99 -2.63
N LYS A 59 -1.57 3.79 -3.66
CA LYS A 59 -0.27 3.84 -4.35
C LYS A 59 0.35 5.21 -4.14
N VAL A 60 1.61 5.23 -3.72
CA VAL A 60 2.38 6.45 -3.42
C VAL A 60 3.61 6.48 -4.30
N ASN A 61 3.65 7.47 -5.20
CA ASN A 61 4.85 7.72 -5.99
C ASN A 61 5.92 8.35 -5.08
N VAL A 62 7.06 7.68 -4.90
CA VAL A 62 8.15 8.20 -4.06
C VAL A 62 8.86 9.40 -4.67
N ASP A 63 8.81 9.59 -6.00
CA ASP A 63 9.42 10.74 -6.67
C ASP A 63 8.66 12.03 -6.37
N GLU A 64 7.33 11.94 -6.32
CA GLU A 64 6.42 13.05 -6.01
C GLU A 64 6.27 13.26 -4.50
N GLN A 65 6.25 12.17 -3.72
CA GLN A 65 6.01 12.17 -2.27
C GLN A 65 7.24 11.71 -1.48
N GLN A 66 8.39 12.34 -1.71
CA GLN A 66 9.66 12.01 -1.04
C GLN A 66 9.57 12.12 0.49
N GLN A 67 8.74 13.03 1.00
CA GLN A 67 8.52 13.22 2.43
C GLN A 67 7.98 11.95 3.13
N TYR A 68 7.02 11.24 2.52
CA TYR A 68 6.49 10.00 3.09
C TYR A 68 7.50 8.87 2.98
N ALA A 69 8.26 8.80 1.89
CA ALA A 69 9.37 7.84 1.78
C ALA A 69 10.38 8.05 2.91
N GLY A 70 10.75 9.30 3.23
CA GLY A 70 11.60 9.62 4.37
C GLY A 70 10.97 9.28 5.72
N GLN A 71 9.72 9.70 5.94
CA GLN A 71 9.00 9.50 7.20
C GLN A 71 8.83 8.01 7.57
N TYR A 72 8.53 7.16 6.58
CA TYR A 72 8.35 5.72 6.79
C TYR A 72 9.62 4.91 6.56
N GLY A 73 10.76 5.56 6.29
CA GLY A 73 12.06 4.91 6.12
C GLY A 73 12.16 4.02 4.88
N ILE A 74 11.53 4.44 3.78
CA ILE A 74 11.55 3.75 2.48
C ILE A 74 12.88 4.03 1.80
N GLN A 75 13.84 3.13 1.99
CA GLN A 75 15.17 3.20 1.39
C GLN A 75 15.27 2.44 0.06
N SER A 76 14.32 1.54 -0.20
CA SER A 76 14.31 0.67 -1.37
C SER A 76 12.88 0.48 -1.85
N ILE A 77 12.66 0.56 -3.16
CA ILE A 77 11.36 0.29 -3.79
C ILE A 77 11.41 -0.99 -4.64
N PRO A 78 10.29 -1.73 -4.79
CA PRO A 78 8.98 -1.48 -4.20
C PRO A 78 8.98 -1.70 -2.68
N ALA A 79 8.22 -0.89 -1.95
CA ALA A 79 7.97 -1.11 -0.53
C ALA A 79 6.49 -0.98 -0.23
N LEU A 80 5.93 -1.92 0.53
CA LEU A 80 4.54 -1.92 0.92
C LEU A 80 4.41 -1.81 2.42
N LEU A 81 3.52 -0.93 2.87
CA LEU A 81 3.21 -0.76 4.28
C LEU A 81 1.75 -1.11 4.51
N PHE A 82 1.51 -1.93 5.54
CA PHE A 82 0.18 -2.31 5.98
C PHE A 82 -0.19 -1.46 7.16
N PHE A 83 -1.21 -0.63 6.99
CA PHE A 83 -1.79 0.19 8.03
C PHE A 83 -3.06 -0.48 8.55
N LYS A 84 -3.22 -0.48 9.87
CA LYS A 84 -4.46 -0.87 10.54
C LYS A 84 -4.66 0.05 11.74
N ASN A 85 -5.85 0.63 11.86
CA ASN A 85 -6.18 1.60 12.92
C ASN A 85 -5.16 2.75 13.01
N GLY A 86 -4.71 3.24 11.85
CA GLY A 86 -3.71 4.30 11.75
C GLY A 86 -2.31 3.96 12.24
N LYS A 87 -1.97 2.68 12.37
CA LYS A 87 -0.61 2.22 12.70
C LYS A 87 -0.10 1.28 11.65
N VAL A 88 1.20 1.37 11.36
CA VAL A 88 1.89 0.37 10.55
C VAL A 88 1.98 -0.92 11.35
N VAL A 89 1.26 -1.95 10.91
CA VAL A 89 1.26 -3.28 11.53
C VAL A 89 2.22 -4.24 10.85
N ASP A 90 2.52 -4.00 9.57
CA ASP A 90 3.46 -4.82 8.82
C ASP A 90 4.06 -4.03 7.64
N LYS A 91 5.19 -4.50 7.11
CA LYS A 91 5.80 -3.96 5.90
C LYS A 91 6.48 -5.06 5.07
N ILE A 92 6.58 -4.82 3.78
CA ILE A 92 7.33 -5.62 2.82
C ILE A 92 8.26 -4.68 2.08
N VAL A 93 9.54 -5.02 2.03
CA VAL A 93 10.51 -4.27 1.25
C VAL A 93 11.04 -5.20 0.16
N GLY A 94 10.97 -4.74 -1.08
CA GLY A 94 11.32 -5.51 -2.27
C GLY A 94 10.14 -6.26 -2.91
N ALA A 95 10.33 -6.67 -4.15
CA ALA A 95 9.38 -7.49 -4.87
C ALA A 95 9.34 -8.90 -4.24
N SER A 96 8.14 -9.37 -3.94
CA SER A 96 7.89 -10.68 -3.33
C SER A 96 6.85 -11.45 -4.16
N PRO A 97 6.76 -12.78 -4.02
CA PRO A 97 5.72 -13.56 -4.69
C PRO A 97 4.31 -13.17 -4.22
N ALA A 98 3.32 -13.31 -5.10
CA ALA A 98 1.91 -12.99 -4.83
C ALA A 98 1.39 -13.57 -3.50
N LYS A 99 1.75 -14.83 -3.24
CA LYS A 99 1.37 -15.56 -2.02
C LYS A 99 1.81 -14.85 -0.74
N MET A 100 2.95 -14.16 -0.74
CA MET A 100 3.44 -13.44 0.44
C MET A 100 2.59 -12.20 0.74
N TYR A 101 2.12 -11.50 -0.30
CA TYR A 101 1.19 -10.39 -0.14
C TYR A 101 -0.17 -10.88 0.39
N GLU A 102 -0.70 -11.98 -0.15
CA GLU A 102 -1.95 -12.59 0.34
C GLU A 102 -1.86 -12.97 1.81
N GLN A 103 -0.78 -13.67 2.20
CA GLN A 103 -0.57 -14.09 3.58
C GLN A 103 -0.53 -12.91 4.55
N LYS A 104 0.12 -11.80 4.16
CA LYS A 104 0.19 -10.60 5.01
C LYS A 104 -1.15 -9.88 5.07
N VAL A 105 -1.88 -9.77 3.97
CA VAL A 105 -3.26 -9.25 3.97
C VAL A 105 -4.13 -10.05 4.92
N GLU A 106 -4.09 -11.38 4.84
CA GLU A 106 -4.87 -12.27 5.71
C GLU A 106 -4.46 -12.15 7.18
N ALA A 107 -3.17 -12.08 7.46
CA ALA A 107 -2.67 -11.86 8.82
C ALA A 107 -3.17 -10.53 9.41
N VAL A 108 -3.15 -9.46 8.61
CA VAL A 108 -3.63 -8.13 9.05
C VAL A 108 -5.15 -8.12 9.23
N LEU A 109 -5.91 -8.85 8.41
CA LEU A 109 -7.36 -8.98 8.56
C LEU A 109 -7.74 -9.81 9.79
N THR A 110 -6.95 -10.83 10.13
CA THR A 110 -7.22 -11.76 11.25
C THR A 110 -6.69 -11.29 12.60
N ALA A 111 -5.67 -10.43 12.63
CA ALA A 111 -5.13 -9.86 13.87
C ALA A 111 -6.13 -8.89 14.51
N ALA A 112 -7.10 -9.41 15.26
CA ALA A 112 -8.14 -8.64 15.97
C ALA A 112 -7.56 -7.67 17.01
#